data_AF-A0A932YV91-F1
#
_entry.id   AF-A0A932YV91-F1
#
_cell.length_a   1.000
_cell.length_b   1.000
_cell.length_c   1.000
_cell.angle_alpha   90.00
_cell.angle_beta   90.00
_cell.angle_gamma   90.00
#
_symmetry.space_group_name_H-M   'P 1'
#
loop_
_entity.id
_entity.type
_entity.pdbx_description
1 polymer ?
#
loop_
_entity_poly.entity_id
_entity_poly.type
_entity_poly.pdbx_seq_one_letter_code
_entity_poly.pdbx_strand_id
1 'polypeptide(L)'
;MGLGIFFILTLFCVVSPIFLPLLPKGKVDLSSLSIGGGVFLGAAFIASLFRLEGIPANVLMQFLFFQFLLFFSFIAVSRMRQRKSQFLHALTSIPSNGQWFITMWILSEVYLVNQYAKGVWGGLAFTEEFLVLLVIAVAGALSGRLVGAQWMQWVEARWEVNTESVGSAGLRKLDKYTSWYLWGAVLKCLAVYLIFFPQFFVDVLIVMSLGLVQNGVYAINTRLANRDHPGWPVVTGLIGSVVFVIHWAFLISYTTVGGVMPLILLVPYTIATVAGSNFGALLSMGIERALKLKADAHVKGKDVYKTVTWHKKLLWVTAILTVGYVIWNTQILSALGIVANDIVLPVPLIQWLSEDLVRPAALAIGGLLFFLVNMTHTLSSRAGNRNHAGYHAVTCIPHGIVHFSMGTFVILNAHFVDLIPLAMLGAALGQLWAQELSKRVEKYLTSVMDVPPEPKKA
;
A
#
# COMPACT_ATOMS: atom_id res chain seq x y z
N MET A 1 6.07 -16.44 -21.46
CA MET A 1 4.92 -16.31 -20.54
C MET A 1 4.59 -14.86 -20.11
N GLY A 2 5.53 -13.90 -20.12
CA GLY A 2 5.25 -12.51 -19.67
C GLY A 2 4.24 -11.70 -20.50
N LEU A 3 4.16 -11.94 -21.82
CA LEU A 3 3.27 -11.18 -22.72
C LEU A 3 1.78 -11.45 -22.52
N GLY A 4 1.38 -12.67 -22.15
CA GLY A 4 -0.05 -13.03 -22.01
C GLY A 4 -0.72 -12.41 -20.77
N ILE A 5 -0.01 -12.40 -19.63
CA ILE A 5 -0.48 -11.76 -18.39
C ILE A 5 -0.48 -10.24 -18.53
N PHE A 6 0.57 -9.69 -19.17
CA PHE A 6 0.63 -8.28 -19.53
C PHE A 6 -0.55 -7.87 -20.41
N PHE A 7 -0.92 -8.68 -21.41
CA PHE A 7 -2.02 -8.38 -22.31
C PHE A 7 -3.38 -8.35 -21.59
N ILE A 8 -3.70 -9.32 -20.73
CA ILE A 8 -5.00 -9.37 -20.01
C ILE A 8 -5.17 -8.20 -19.04
N LEU A 9 -4.11 -7.84 -18.30
CA LEU A 9 -4.14 -6.71 -17.35
C LEU A 9 -4.15 -5.36 -18.06
N THR A 10 -3.43 -5.24 -19.18
CA THR A 10 -3.43 -4.05 -20.05
C THR A 10 -4.80 -3.89 -20.72
N LEU A 11 -5.41 -4.99 -21.19
CA LEU A 11 -6.74 -4.95 -21.77
C LEU A 11 -7.75 -4.43 -20.73
N PHE A 12 -7.75 -4.95 -19.49
CA PHE A 12 -8.70 -4.49 -18.49
C PHE A 12 -8.56 -3.00 -18.11
N CYS A 13 -7.35 -2.43 -18.24
CA CYS A 13 -7.03 -1.08 -17.78
C CYS A 13 -6.92 -0.03 -18.89
N VAL A 14 -6.68 -0.44 -20.13
CA VAL A 14 -6.65 0.43 -21.33
C VAL A 14 -8.00 0.42 -22.03
N VAL A 15 -8.71 -0.70 -22.05
CA VAL A 15 -10.04 -0.81 -22.69
C VAL A 15 -11.05 -0.03 -21.85
N SER A 16 -11.04 -0.19 -20.52
CA SER A 16 -11.97 0.48 -19.59
C SER A 16 -12.10 2.02 -19.76
N PRO A 17 -11.01 2.81 -19.84
CA PRO A 17 -11.07 4.24 -20.09
C PRO A 17 -11.65 4.64 -21.45
N ILE A 18 -11.45 3.82 -22.48
CA ILE A 18 -11.96 4.07 -23.84
C ILE A 18 -13.49 3.92 -23.89
N PHE A 19 -14.08 3.12 -23.00
CA PHE A 19 -15.54 2.95 -22.89
C PHE A 19 -16.19 3.95 -21.93
N LEU A 20 -15.43 4.69 -21.10
CA LEU A 20 -15.98 5.68 -20.17
C LEU A 20 -16.85 6.78 -20.84
N PRO A 21 -16.49 7.32 -22.02
CA PRO A 21 -17.34 8.28 -22.74
C PRO A 21 -18.65 7.69 -23.29
N LEU A 22 -18.75 6.37 -23.40
CA LEU A 22 -19.92 5.67 -23.98
C LEU A 22 -20.98 5.31 -22.93
N LEU A 23 -20.84 5.75 -21.68
CA LEU A 23 -21.67 5.28 -20.57
C LEU A 23 -22.78 6.28 -20.20
N PRO A 24 -24.07 5.96 -20.43
CA PRO A 24 -25.19 6.90 -20.30
C PRO A 24 -25.57 7.30 -18.87
N LYS A 25 -24.85 6.84 -17.84
CA LYS A 25 -25.24 7.01 -16.42
C LYS A 25 -24.11 7.46 -15.47
N GLY A 26 -22.89 7.70 -15.97
CA GLY A 26 -21.78 8.23 -15.17
C GLY A 26 -21.40 9.64 -15.61
N LYS A 27 -21.28 10.60 -14.68
CA LYS A 27 -20.57 11.85 -14.97
C LYS A 27 -19.08 11.54 -14.88
N VAL A 28 -18.45 11.30 -16.03
CA VAL A 28 -16.99 11.17 -16.11
C VAL A 28 -16.42 12.58 -16.12
N ASP A 29 -15.52 12.90 -15.18
CA ASP A 29 -14.71 14.11 -15.28
C ASP A 29 -13.64 13.89 -16.36
N LEU A 30 -13.98 14.29 -17.59
CA LEU A 30 -13.08 14.21 -18.75
C LEU A 30 -11.76 14.94 -18.52
N SER A 31 -11.74 15.99 -17.69
CA SER A 31 -10.51 16.72 -17.37
C SER A 31 -9.57 15.85 -16.53
N SER A 32 -10.07 15.21 -15.46
CA SER A 32 -9.26 14.27 -14.67
C SER A 32 -8.74 13.08 -15.49
N LEU A 33 -9.57 12.55 -16.41
CA LEU A 33 -9.17 11.45 -17.29
C LEU A 33 -8.07 11.88 -18.27
N SER A 34 -8.23 13.05 -18.88
CA SER A 34 -7.26 13.61 -19.82
C SER A 34 -5.93 13.94 -19.14
N ILE A 35 -5.97 14.49 -17.92
CA ILE A 35 -4.77 14.73 -17.11
C ILE A 35 -4.07 13.40 -16.78
N GLY A 36 -4.80 12.40 -16.29
CA GLY A 36 -4.23 11.08 -15.96
C GLY A 36 -3.62 10.39 -17.18
N GLY A 37 -4.31 10.40 -18.33
CA GLY A 37 -3.78 9.86 -19.58
C GLY A 37 -2.56 10.63 -20.09
N GLY A 38 -2.59 11.96 -20.02
CA GLY A 38 -1.47 12.83 -20.42
C GLY A 38 -0.22 12.61 -19.58
N VAL A 39 -0.36 12.50 -18.24
CA VAL A 39 0.77 12.21 -17.34
C VAL A 39 1.37 10.83 -17.64
N PHE A 40 0.53 9.81 -17.85
CA PHE A 40 1.00 8.46 -18.19
C PHE A 40 1.76 8.43 -19.53
N LEU A 41 1.18 9.01 -20.58
CA LEU A 41 1.81 9.07 -21.91
C LEU A 41 3.09 9.91 -21.91
N GLY A 42 3.09 11.04 -21.18
CA GLY A 42 4.27 11.87 -21.00
C GLY A 42 5.41 11.11 -20.31
N ALA A 43 5.09 10.37 -19.23
CA ALA A 43 6.07 9.55 -18.54
C ALA A 43 6.56 8.37 -19.38
N ALA A 44 5.68 7.74 -20.16
CA ALA A 44 6.06 6.69 -21.10
C ALA A 44 7.00 7.22 -22.20
N PHE A 45 6.70 8.40 -22.74
CA PHE A 45 7.54 9.07 -23.72
C PHE A 45 8.91 9.41 -23.12
N ILE A 46 8.95 10.03 -21.94
CA ILE A 46 10.18 10.29 -21.18
C ILE A 46 10.96 8.99 -20.99
N ALA A 47 10.35 7.94 -20.46
CA ALA A 47 10.99 6.64 -20.27
C ALA A 47 11.57 6.05 -21.57
N SER A 48 10.95 6.32 -22.72
CA SER A 48 11.46 5.90 -24.04
C SER A 48 12.65 6.73 -24.54
N LEU A 49 12.76 8.00 -24.13
CA LEU A 49 13.86 8.89 -24.50
C LEU A 49 15.11 8.65 -23.65
N PHE A 50 14.93 8.33 -22.36
CA PHE A 50 16.04 8.06 -21.46
C PHE A 50 16.59 6.65 -21.71
N ARG A 51 17.66 6.55 -22.50
CA ARG A 51 18.55 5.39 -22.51
C ARG A 51 19.47 5.48 -21.29
N LEU A 52 18.95 5.16 -20.11
CA LEU A 52 19.80 5.02 -18.93
C LEU A 52 20.75 3.86 -19.13
N GLU A 53 22.05 4.10 -18.95
CA GLU A 53 23.03 3.03 -18.90
C GLU A 53 22.63 2.06 -17.78
N GLY A 54 22.24 0.84 -18.15
CA GLY A 54 21.89 -0.22 -17.20
C GLY A 54 20.42 -0.45 -16.91
N ILE A 55 19.47 0.41 -17.35
CA ILE A 55 18.03 0.09 -17.26
C ILE A 55 17.38 0.09 -18.67
N PRO A 56 17.02 -1.09 -19.20
CA PRO A 56 16.30 -1.18 -20.46
C PRO A 56 14.96 -0.43 -20.44
N ALA A 57 14.62 0.26 -21.53
CA ALA A 57 13.37 1.03 -21.64
C ALA A 57 12.11 0.19 -21.38
N ASN A 58 12.13 -1.12 -21.71
CA ASN A 58 11.02 -2.02 -21.40
C ASN A 58 10.82 -2.22 -19.89
N VAL A 59 11.87 -2.16 -19.07
CA VAL A 59 11.77 -2.24 -17.60
C VAL A 59 11.12 -0.97 -17.06
N LEU A 60 11.51 0.20 -17.57
CA LEU A 60 10.91 1.49 -17.20
C LEU A 60 9.40 1.51 -17.54
N MET A 61 9.02 1.01 -18.72
CA MET A 61 7.62 0.91 -19.15
C MET A 61 6.82 -0.08 -18.31
N GLN A 62 7.40 -1.24 -17.96
CA GLN A 62 6.76 -2.20 -17.06
C GLN A 62 6.55 -1.58 -15.68
N PHE A 63 7.57 -0.90 -15.15
CA PHE A 63 7.48 -0.25 -13.84
C PHE A 63 6.42 0.84 -13.82
N LEU A 64 6.38 1.72 -14.84
CA LEU A 64 5.33 2.72 -15.01
C LEU A 64 3.94 2.09 -15.01
N PHE A 65 3.77 1.02 -15.79
CA PHE A 65 2.50 0.31 -15.92
C PHE A 65 2.06 -0.32 -14.60
N PHE A 66 2.95 -1.00 -13.88
CA PHE A 66 2.61 -1.62 -12.60
C PHE A 66 2.33 -0.57 -11.51
N GLN A 67 3.02 0.57 -11.52
CA GLN A 67 2.72 1.68 -10.61
C GLN A 67 1.36 2.32 -10.90
N PHE A 68 1.03 2.50 -12.18
CA PHE A 68 -0.30 2.91 -12.60
C PHE A 68 -1.37 1.96 -12.06
N LEU A 69 -1.21 0.65 -12.31
CA LEU A 69 -2.19 -0.32 -11.87
C LEU A 69 -2.29 -0.39 -10.34
N LEU A 70 -1.16 -0.26 -9.63
CA LEU A 70 -1.11 -0.34 -8.17
C LEU A 70 -1.98 0.74 -7.55
N PHE A 71 -1.80 1.99 -7.99
CA PHE A 71 -2.54 3.14 -7.45
C PHE A 71 -3.99 3.20 -7.95
N PHE A 72 -4.26 2.72 -9.17
CA PHE A 72 -5.63 2.48 -9.63
C PHE A 72 -6.35 1.50 -8.68
N SER A 73 -5.69 0.38 -8.38
CA SER A 73 -6.25 -0.69 -7.55
C SER A 73 -6.36 -0.26 -6.08
N PHE A 74 -5.44 0.55 -5.55
CA PHE A 74 -5.55 1.09 -4.20
C PHE A 74 -6.80 1.92 -3.98
N ILE A 75 -7.21 2.73 -4.96
CA ILE A 75 -8.48 3.46 -4.85
C ILE A 75 -9.65 2.50 -4.89
N ALA A 76 -9.62 1.54 -5.81
CA ALA A 76 -10.68 0.55 -5.96
C ALA A 76 -10.89 -0.25 -4.67
N VAL A 77 -9.80 -0.75 -4.07
CA VAL A 77 -9.79 -1.44 -2.78
C VAL A 77 -10.24 -0.52 -1.66
N SER A 78 -9.67 0.69 -1.54
CA SER A 78 -10.02 1.64 -0.48
C SER A 78 -11.51 1.93 -0.48
N ARG A 79 -12.09 2.23 -1.65
CA ARG A 79 -13.51 2.50 -1.79
C ARG A 79 -14.34 1.27 -1.49
N MET A 80 -14.11 0.15 -2.18
CA MET A 80 -14.92 -1.07 -1.99
C MET A 80 -14.85 -1.61 -0.57
N ARG A 81 -13.73 -1.42 0.13
CA ARG A 81 -13.58 -1.74 1.55
C ARG A 81 -14.43 -0.89 2.47
N GLN A 82 -14.71 0.38 2.13
CA GLN A 82 -15.66 1.22 2.87
C GLN A 82 -17.12 0.87 2.54
N ARG A 83 -17.36 0.23 1.41
CA ARG A 83 -18.67 -0.29 0.99
C ARG A 83 -18.88 -1.70 1.54
N LYS A 84 -20.09 -2.25 1.39
CA LYS A 84 -20.44 -3.59 1.91
C LYS A 84 -20.23 -4.73 0.90
N SER A 85 -19.63 -4.47 -0.27
CA SER A 85 -19.40 -5.52 -1.29
C SER A 85 -18.07 -6.23 -1.09
N GLN A 86 -18.13 -7.46 -0.59
CA GLN A 86 -16.96 -8.34 -0.45
C GLN A 86 -16.43 -8.77 -1.82
N PHE A 87 -17.30 -9.09 -2.77
CA PHE A 87 -16.92 -9.56 -4.10
C PHE A 87 -16.07 -8.52 -4.84
N LEU A 88 -16.56 -7.27 -4.92
CA LEU A 88 -15.81 -6.20 -5.58
C LEU A 88 -14.54 -5.86 -4.81
N HIS A 89 -14.55 -5.93 -3.48
CA HIS A 89 -13.35 -5.75 -2.67
C HIS A 89 -12.30 -6.84 -2.94
N ALA A 90 -12.70 -8.11 -3.03
CA ALA A 90 -11.83 -9.22 -3.38
C ALA A 90 -11.24 -9.05 -4.79
N LEU A 91 -12.09 -8.75 -5.78
CA LEU A 91 -11.68 -8.56 -7.16
C LEU A 91 -10.65 -7.44 -7.30
N THR A 92 -10.89 -6.31 -6.66
CA THR A 92 -9.98 -5.15 -6.69
C THR A 92 -8.71 -5.36 -5.87
N SER A 93 -8.74 -6.25 -4.87
CA SER A 93 -7.57 -6.58 -4.05
C SER A 93 -6.55 -7.45 -4.79
N ILE A 94 -6.96 -8.22 -5.81
CA ILE A 94 -6.05 -9.07 -6.60
C ILE A 94 -4.94 -8.23 -7.27
N PRO A 95 -5.26 -7.24 -8.13
CA PRO A 95 -4.23 -6.42 -8.76
C PRO A 95 -3.47 -5.59 -7.72
N SER A 96 -4.16 -4.99 -6.74
CA SER A 96 -3.53 -4.18 -5.70
C SER A 96 -2.42 -4.92 -4.95
N ASN A 97 -2.68 -6.15 -4.51
CA ASN A 97 -1.69 -6.92 -3.78
C ASN A 97 -0.65 -7.53 -4.71
N GLY A 98 -1.06 -8.15 -5.82
CA GLY A 98 -0.13 -8.77 -6.76
C GLY A 98 0.88 -7.76 -7.34
N GLN A 99 0.46 -6.53 -7.61
CA GLN A 99 1.35 -5.47 -8.11
C GLN A 99 2.34 -4.99 -7.07
N TRP A 100 2.00 -5.03 -5.79
CA TRP A 100 2.97 -4.73 -4.75
C TRP A 100 4.12 -5.74 -4.78
N PHE A 101 3.80 -7.03 -4.88
CA PHE A 101 4.81 -8.09 -5.02
C PHE A 101 5.67 -7.86 -6.27
N ILE A 102 5.04 -7.62 -7.43
CA ILE A 102 5.76 -7.38 -8.69
C ILE A 102 6.64 -6.12 -8.60
N THR A 103 6.16 -5.06 -7.96
CA THR A 103 6.93 -3.82 -7.76
C THR A 103 8.19 -4.10 -6.95
N MET A 104 8.07 -4.82 -5.83
CA MET A 104 9.21 -5.18 -4.99
C MET A 104 10.14 -6.17 -5.71
N TRP A 105 9.61 -7.06 -6.54
CA TRP A 105 10.38 -7.96 -7.39
C TRP A 105 11.25 -7.19 -8.40
N ILE A 106 10.66 -6.26 -9.16
CA ILE A 106 11.39 -5.40 -10.12
C ILE A 106 12.45 -4.57 -9.40
N LEU A 107 12.10 -3.94 -8.27
CA LEU A 107 13.06 -3.13 -7.52
C LEU A 107 14.21 -3.99 -6.96
N SER A 108 13.95 -5.23 -6.55
CA SER A 108 14.98 -6.16 -6.08
C SER A 108 15.91 -6.60 -7.22
N GLU A 109 15.37 -6.84 -8.41
CA GLU A 109 16.15 -7.17 -9.60
C GLU A 109 17.05 -6.01 -10.02
N VAL A 110 16.49 -4.79 -10.11
CA VAL A 110 17.28 -3.56 -10.38
C VAL A 110 18.36 -3.37 -9.33
N TYR A 111 18.06 -3.71 -8.06
CA TYR A 111 19.04 -3.66 -6.99
C TYR A 111 20.24 -4.56 -7.22
N LEU A 112 19.99 -5.83 -7.51
CA LEU A 112 21.03 -6.81 -7.75
C LEU A 112 21.86 -6.49 -8.98
N VAL A 113 21.22 -6.09 -10.09
CA VAL A 113 21.94 -5.73 -11.32
C VAL A 113 22.92 -4.59 -11.05
N ASN A 114 22.50 -3.56 -10.31
CA ASN A 114 23.40 -2.45 -9.96
C ASN A 114 24.53 -2.89 -9.03
N GLN A 115 24.23 -3.72 -8.04
CA GLN A 115 25.24 -4.23 -7.10
C GLN A 115 26.31 -5.06 -7.82
N TYR A 116 25.91 -5.99 -8.70
CA TYR A 116 26.83 -6.84 -9.46
C TYR A 116 27.59 -6.06 -10.53
N ALA A 117 26.92 -5.16 -11.27
CA ALA A 117 27.54 -4.45 -12.39
C ALA A 117 28.56 -3.40 -11.93
N LYS A 118 28.30 -2.71 -10.82
CA LYS A 118 29.13 -1.57 -10.38
C LYS A 118 30.12 -1.95 -9.28
N GLY A 119 30.00 -3.12 -8.67
CA GLY A 119 30.85 -3.53 -7.54
C GLY A 119 30.71 -2.64 -6.30
N VAL A 120 29.76 -1.71 -6.29
CA VAL A 120 29.52 -0.77 -5.20
C VAL A 120 28.50 -1.39 -4.25
N TRP A 121 28.98 -2.01 -3.19
CA TRP A 121 28.15 -2.38 -2.04
C TRP A 121 27.61 -1.10 -1.40
N GLY A 122 26.28 -0.95 -1.35
CA GLY A 122 25.60 0.14 -0.64
C GLY A 122 25.16 1.37 -1.45
N GLY A 123 25.32 1.38 -2.78
CA GLY A 123 25.29 2.63 -3.56
C GLY A 123 24.12 2.87 -4.52
N LEU A 124 22.90 2.38 -4.26
CA LEU A 124 21.77 2.61 -5.20
C LEU A 124 20.97 3.88 -4.95
N ALA A 125 21.34 4.64 -3.94
CA ALA A 125 20.46 5.68 -3.48
C ALA A 125 20.86 7.06 -3.99
N PHE A 126 19.91 7.69 -4.67
CA PHE A 126 20.10 8.90 -5.48
C PHE A 126 21.06 8.73 -6.66
N THR A 127 21.20 7.53 -7.22
CA THR A 127 21.74 7.41 -8.57
C THR A 127 20.75 8.00 -9.58
N GLU A 128 21.22 8.35 -10.77
CA GLU A 128 20.35 8.86 -11.84
C GLU A 128 19.23 7.87 -12.16
N GLU A 129 19.54 6.57 -12.14
CA GLU A 129 18.56 5.52 -12.38
C GLU A 129 17.46 5.48 -11.30
N PHE A 130 17.85 5.67 -10.04
CA PHE A 130 16.90 5.77 -8.93
C PHE A 130 15.97 6.98 -9.09
N LEU A 131 16.51 8.14 -9.45
CA LEU A 131 15.72 9.35 -9.66
C LEU A 131 14.72 9.20 -10.82
N VAL A 132 15.12 8.56 -11.91
CA VAL A 132 14.22 8.27 -13.03
C VAL A 132 13.13 7.28 -12.62
N LEU A 133 13.48 6.20 -11.90
CA LEU A 133 12.49 5.26 -11.37
C LEU A 133 11.51 5.94 -10.39
N LEU A 134 11.99 6.87 -9.57
CA LEU A 134 11.14 7.68 -8.69
C LEU A 134 10.15 8.54 -9.50
N VAL A 135 10.62 9.26 -10.52
CA VAL A 135 9.76 10.07 -11.40
C VAL A 135 8.71 9.20 -12.07
N ILE A 136 9.11 8.03 -12.58
CA ILE A 136 8.20 7.06 -13.19
C ILE A 136 7.18 6.52 -12.18
N ALA A 137 7.61 6.21 -10.96
CA ALA A 137 6.71 5.76 -9.89
C ALA A 137 5.67 6.83 -9.56
N VAL A 138 6.08 8.09 -9.42
CA VAL A 138 5.18 9.21 -9.13
C VAL A 138 4.20 9.44 -10.28
N ALA A 139 4.66 9.36 -11.53
CA ALA A 139 3.80 9.51 -12.69
C ALA A 139 2.77 8.37 -12.80
N GLY A 140 3.21 7.12 -12.60
CA GLY A 140 2.32 5.95 -12.53
C GLY A 140 1.30 6.11 -11.41
N ALA A 141 1.77 6.46 -10.21
CA ALA A 141 0.92 6.69 -9.04
C ALA A 141 -0.18 7.73 -9.32
N LEU A 142 0.20 8.93 -9.78
CA LEU A 142 -0.72 10.01 -10.09
C LEU A 142 -1.75 9.61 -11.15
N SER A 143 -1.29 9.00 -12.23
CA SER A 143 -2.14 8.58 -13.34
C SER A 143 -3.14 7.50 -12.92
N GLY A 144 -2.66 6.46 -12.24
CA GLY A 144 -3.48 5.35 -11.75
C GLY A 144 -4.54 5.82 -10.78
N ARG A 145 -4.16 6.73 -9.89
CA ARG A 145 -5.02 7.37 -8.91
C ARG A 145 -6.15 8.18 -9.56
N LEU A 146 -5.84 9.08 -10.49
CA LEU A 146 -6.86 9.93 -11.12
C LEU A 146 -7.87 9.08 -11.92
N VAL A 147 -7.37 8.13 -12.71
CA VAL A 147 -8.21 7.23 -13.50
C VAL A 147 -9.04 6.30 -12.60
N GLY A 148 -8.42 5.74 -11.56
CA GLY A 148 -9.07 4.85 -10.60
C GLY A 148 -10.22 5.51 -9.84
N ALA A 149 -10.06 6.78 -9.44
CA ALA A 149 -11.12 7.54 -8.78
C ALA A 149 -12.38 7.65 -9.66
N GLN A 150 -12.21 8.04 -10.93
CA GLN A 150 -13.31 8.18 -11.89
C GLN A 150 -13.98 6.83 -12.19
N TRP A 151 -13.16 5.80 -12.42
CA TRP A 151 -13.65 4.45 -12.65
C TRP A 151 -14.52 3.95 -11.50
N MET A 152 -14.07 4.14 -10.27
CA MET A 152 -14.81 3.66 -9.10
C MET A 152 -16.09 4.43 -8.83
N GLN A 153 -16.16 5.71 -9.15
CA GLN A 153 -17.42 6.46 -9.12
C GLN A 153 -18.43 5.87 -10.11
N TRP A 154 -17.98 5.48 -11.30
CA TRP A 154 -18.83 4.78 -12.26
C TRP A 154 -19.28 3.42 -11.73
N VAL A 155 -18.37 2.60 -11.17
CA VAL A 155 -18.71 1.30 -10.57
C VAL A 155 -19.77 1.48 -9.47
N GLU A 156 -19.57 2.43 -8.57
CA GLU A 156 -20.51 2.71 -7.48
C GLU A 156 -21.90 3.11 -8.00
N ALA A 157 -21.96 3.99 -9.00
CA ALA A 157 -23.23 4.40 -9.62
C ALA A 157 -23.91 3.27 -10.40
N ARG A 158 -23.13 2.48 -11.16
CA ARG A 158 -23.63 1.38 -12.01
C ARG A 158 -24.26 0.25 -11.22
N TRP A 159 -23.74 0.01 -10.01
CA TRP A 159 -24.12 -1.10 -9.14
C TRP A 159 -24.83 -0.68 -7.86
N GLU A 160 -25.08 0.63 -7.69
CA GLU A 160 -25.73 1.24 -6.53
C GLU A 160 -25.06 0.81 -5.22
N VAL A 161 -23.73 0.89 -5.19
CA VAL A 161 -22.91 0.49 -4.04
C VAL A 161 -22.59 1.73 -3.20
N ASN A 162 -23.02 1.75 -1.93
CA ASN A 162 -22.76 2.84 -0.97
C ASN A 162 -22.22 2.29 0.37
N THR A 163 -21.94 3.15 1.36
CA THR A 163 -21.42 2.66 2.66
C THR A 163 -22.40 1.74 3.39
N GLU A 164 -23.70 1.92 3.18
CA GLU A 164 -24.73 1.26 3.97
C GLU A 164 -25.31 0.01 3.29
N SER A 165 -25.18 -0.11 1.97
CA SER A 165 -25.86 -1.13 1.17
C SER A 165 -25.12 -1.47 -0.12
N VAL A 166 -25.43 -2.67 -0.63
CA VAL A 166 -25.12 -3.12 -1.99
C VAL A 166 -26.45 -3.21 -2.72
N GLY A 167 -26.77 -2.22 -3.56
CA GLY A 167 -28.10 -2.08 -4.19
C GLY A 167 -28.43 -3.20 -5.18
N SER A 168 -27.43 -3.74 -5.89
CA SER A 168 -27.62 -4.83 -6.86
C SER A 168 -27.86 -6.21 -6.20
N ALA A 169 -28.95 -6.88 -6.58
CA ALA A 169 -29.25 -8.26 -6.17
C ALA A 169 -28.18 -9.26 -6.62
N GLY A 170 -27.60 -9.05 -7.81
CA GLY A 170 -26.53 -9.89 -8.35
C GLY A 170 -25.26 -9.82 -7.50
N LEU A 171 -24.85 -8.61 -7.08
CA LEU A 171 -23.69 -8.46 -6.20
C LEU A 171 -23.94 -9.06 -4.81
N ARG A 172 -25.14 -8.90 -4.24
CA ARG A 172 -25.49 -9.56 -2.97
C ARG A 172 -25.38 -11.08 -3.04
N LYS A 173 -25.77 -11.67 -4.18
CA LYS A 173 -25.63 -13.12 -4.42
C LYS A 173 -24.14 -13.51 -4.46
N LEU A 174 -23.29 -12.74 -5.13
CA LEU A 174 -21.84 -12.99 -5.18
C LEU A 174 -21.20 -12.84 -3.80
N ASP A 175 -21.52 -11.77 -3.07
CA ASP A 175 -21.01 -11.49 -1.72
C ASP A 175 -21.24 -12.65 -0.75
N LYS A 176 -22.40 -13.33 -0.85
CA LYS A 176 -22.73 -14.51 -0.02
C LYS A 176 -21.69 -15.63 -0.15
N TYR A 177 -21.09 -15.80 -1.33
CA TYR A 177 -20.16 -16.89 -1.60
C TYR A 177 -18.70 -16.46 -1.59
N THR A 178 -18.39 -15.16 -1.66
CA THR A 178 -17.02 -14.64 -1.76
C THR A 178 -16.10 -15.21 -0.68
N SER A 179 -16.51 -15.16 0.60
CA SER A 179 -15.68 -15.67 1.70
C SER A 179 -15.34 -17.14 1.54
N TRP A 180 -16.32 -17.98 1.16
CA TRP A 180 -16.10 -19.42 0.93
C TRP A 180 -15.15 -19.68 -0.23
N TYR A 181 -15.28 -18.94 -1.34
CA TYR A 181 -14.37 -19.06 -2.47
C TYR A 181 -12.94 -18.65 -2.12
N LEU A 182 -12.75 -17.60 -1.31
CA LEU A 182 -11.42 -17.16 -0.90
C LEU A 182 -10.73 -18.19 0.01
N TRP A 183 -11.43 -18.73 1.01
CA TRP A 183 -10.88 -19.79 1.85
C TRP A 183 -10.62 -21.08 1.06
N GLY A 184 -11.52 -21.42 0.13
CA GLY A 184 -11.30 -22.52 -0.81
C GLY A 184 -10.05 -22.30 -1.68
N ALA A 185 -9.79 -21.06 -2.13
CA ALA A 185 -8.58 -20.72 -2.88
C ALA A 185 -7.31 -20.84 -2.03
N VAL A 186 -7.35 -20.42 -0.76
CA VAL A 186 -6.24 -20.61 0.20
C VAL A 186 -5.90 -22.10 0.33
N LEU A 187 -6.89 -22.95 0.61
CA LEU A 187 -6.69 -24.39 0.79
C LEU A 187 -6.20 -25.07 -0.49
N LYS A 188 -6.77 -24.73 -1.64
CA LYS A 188 -6.33 -25.26 -2.94
C LYS A 188 -4.91 -24.84 -3.28
N CYS A 189 -4.53 -23.60 -2.98
CA CYS A 189 -3.16 -23.13 -3.18
C CYS A 189 -2.18 -23.96 -2.35
N LEU A 190 -2.45 -24.13 -1.05
CA LEU A 190 -1.61 -24.98 -0.19
C LEU A 190 -1.49 -26.41 -0.70
N ALA A 191 -2.60 -27.03 -1.13
CA ALA A 191 -2.59 -28.38 -1.69
C ALA A 191 -1.76 -28.48 -2.98
N VAL A 192 -1.89 -27.52 -3.90
CA VAL A 192 -1.10 -27.48 -5.15
C VAL A 192 0.39 -27.37 -4.83
N TYR A 193 0.79 -26.51 -3.89
CA TYR A 193 2.21 -26.38 -3.53
C TYR A 193 2.75 -27.60 -2.79
N LEU A 194 1.94 -28.23 -1.92
CA LEU A 194 2.34 -29.46 -1.25
C LEU A 194 2.61 -30.60 -2.25
N ILE A 195 1.78 -30.73 -3.29
CA ILE A 195 1.86 -31.83 -4.26
C ILE A 195 2.93 -31.55 -5.35
N PHE A 196 2.94 -30.35 -5.91
CA PHE A 196 3.74 -30.05 -7.11
C PHE A 196 5.03 -29.25 -6.82
N PHE A 197 5.13 -28.60 -5.66
CA PHE A 197 6.27 -27.75 -5.29
C PHE A 197 6.67 -27.91 -3.82
N PRO A 198 6.87 -29.16 -3.32
CA PRO A 198 7.08 -29.41 -1.90
C PRO A 198 8.28 -28.67 -1.31
N GLN A 199 9.30 -28.36 -2.11
CA GLN A 199 10.47 -27.58 -1.70
C GLN A 199 10.14 -26.13 -1.30
N PHE A 200 9.03 -25.57 -1.80
CA PHE A 200 8.57 -24.22 -1.45
C PHE A 200 7.44 -24.23 -0.42
N PHE A 201 7.04 -25.40 0.10
CA PHE A 201 5.82 -25.50 0.92
C PHE A 201 5.90 -24.69 2.22
N VAL A 202 7.06 -24.72 2.89
CA VAL A 202 7.28 -23.91 4.11
C VAL A 202 7.22 -22.42 3.79
N ASP A 203 7.87 -22.00 2.70
CA ASP A 203 7.87 -20.59 2.26
C ASP A 203 6.46 -20.10 1.95
N VAL A 204 5.67 -20.94 1.28
CA VAL A 204 4.26 -20.70 0.98
C VAL A 204 3.46 -20.54 2.28
N LEU A 205 3.65 -21.43 3.27
CA LEU A 205 2.97 -21.31 4.56
C LEU A 205 3.31 -20.00 5.27
N ILE A 206 4.58 -19.60 5.28
CA ILE A 206 5.05 -18.36 5.90
C ILE A 206 4.44 -17.14 5.18
N VAL A 207 4.61 -17.07 3.85
CA VAL A 207 4.10 -15.97 3.01
C VAL A 207 2.59 -15.84 3.10
N MET A 208 1.87 -16.96 3.07
CA MET A 208 0.41 -16.94 3.18
C MET A 208 -0.04 -16.49 4.58
N SER A 209 0.62 -16.97 5.64
CA SER A 209 0.27 -16.58 7.01
C SER A 209 0.52 -15.09 7.24
N LEU A 210 1.70 -14.60 6.89
CA LEU A 210 2.07 -13.19 7.04
C LEU A 210 1.23 -12.30 6.13
N GLY A 211 1.01 -12.69 4.87
CA GLY A 211 0.17 -11.97 3.92
C GLY A 211 -1.27 -11.83 4.39
N LEU A 212 -1.84 -12.88 4.98
CA LEU A 212 -3.19 -12.87 5.54
C LEU A 212 -3.30 -11.91 6.73
N VAL A 213 -2.39 -12.02 7.70
CA VAL A 213 -2.41 -11.15 8.89
C VAL A 213 -2.15 -9.70 8.52
N GLN A 214 -1.13 -9.43 7.70
CA GLN A 214 -0.76 -8.08 7.26
C GLN A 214 -1.94 -7.38 6.59
N ASN A 215 -2.57 -8.03 5.60
CA ASN A 215 -3.70 -7.43 4.89
C ASN A 215 -4.98 -7.37 5.73
N GLY A 216 -5.16 -8.30 6.66
CA GLY A 216 -6.23 -8.23 7.65
C GLY A 216 -6.12 -7.00 8.54
N VAL A 217 -4.96 -6.79 9.14
CA VAL A 217 -4.67 -5.62 9.98
C VAL A 217 -4.79 -4.32 9.19
N TYR A 218 -4.25 -4.30 7.97
CA TYR A 218 -4.35 -3.15 7.07
C TYR A 218 -5.81 -2.83 6.70
N ALA A 219 -6.65 -3.83 6.42
CA ALA A 219 -8.07 -3.62 6.13
C ALA A 219 -8.84 -3.08 7.35
N ILE A 220 -8.53 -3.58 8.54
CA ILE A 220 -9.09 -3.05 9.79
C ILE A 220 -8.70 -1.58 9.97
N ASN A 221 -7.41 -1.27 9.78
CA ASN A 221 -6.89 0.08 9.92
C ASN A 221 -7.63 1.07 9.02
N THR A 222 -7.62 0.85 7.71
CA THR A 222 -8.15 1.87 6.79
C THR A 222 -9.65 2.05 6.98
N ARG A 223 -10.41 1.01 7.32
CA ARG A 223 -11.83 1.13 7.60
C ARG A 223 -12.10 1.90 8.90
N LEU A 224 -11.43 1.55 9.99
CA LEU A 224 -11.64 2.22 11.28
C LEU A 224 -11.07 3.64 11.32
N ALA A 225 -10.01 3.92 10.56
CA ALA A 225 -9.49 5.27 10.36
C ALA A 225 -10.55 6.19 9.73
N ASN A 226 -11.36 5.66 8.80
CA ASN A 226 -12.51 6.30 8.17
C ASN A 226 -13.77 6.37 9.07
N ARG A 227 -13.68 5.88 10.32
CA ARG A 227 -14.71 6.01 11.36
C ARG A 227 -14.25 6.88 12.53
N ASP A 228 -13.15 7.60 12.35
CA ASP A 228 -12.58 8.58 13.28
C ASP A 228 -12.19 8.05 14.66
N HIS A 229 -12.15 6.73 14.85
CA HIS A 229 -11.72 6.13 16.10
C HIS A 229 -10.19 6.29 16.26
N PRO A 230 -9.69 6.91 17.34
CA PRO A 230 -8.26 7.24 17.46
C PRO A 230 -7.42 6.03 17.88
N GLY A 231 -7.96 5.09 18.66
CA GLY A 231 -7.15 3.98 19.19
C GLY A 231 -6.87 2.84 18.23
N TRP A 232 -7.74 2.62 17.24
CA TRP A 232 -7.60 1.50 16.32
C TRP A 232 -6.46 1.70 15.33
N PRO A 233 -6.29 2.89 14.71
CA PRO A 233 -5.11 3.20 13.92
C PRO A 233 -3.82 2.92 14.68
N VAL A 234 -3.70 3.30 15.96
CA VAL A 234 -2.52 2.98 16.77
C VAL A 234 -2.30 1.46 16.83
N VAL A 235 -3.28 0.69 17.28
CA VAL A 235 -3.14 -0.78 17.40
C VAL A 235 -2.79 -1.43 16.08
N THR A 236 -3.48 -1.06 15.00
CA THR A 236 -3.22 -1.63 13.68
C THR A 236 -1.91 -1.15 13.06
N GLY A 237 -1.44 0.05 13.38
CA GLY A 237 -0.11 0.54 13.00
C GLY A 237 0.99 -0.25 13.68
N LEU A 238 0.85 -0.51 14.99
CA LEU A 238 1.81 -1.33 15.75
C LEU A 238 1.88 -2.76 15.18
N ILE A 239 0.75 -3.47 15.12
CA ILE A 239 0.73 -4.87 14.65
C ILE A 239 1.09 -4.94 13.16
N GLY A 240 0.55 -4.03 12.35
CA GLY A 240 0.75 -4.02 10.90
C GLY A 240 2.21 -3.83 10.52
N SER A 241 2.93 -2.94 11.21
CA SER A 241 4.36 -2.71 10.97
C SER A 241 5.23 -3.91 11.34
N VAL A 242 4.94 -4.57 12.47
CA VAL A 242 5.68 -5.80 12.86
C VAL A 242 5.55 -6.85 11.76
N VAL A 243 4.31 -7.16 11.36
CA VAL A 243 4.05 -8.19 10.36
C VAL A 243 4.61 -7.77 9.00
N PHE A 244 4.50 -6.50 8.62
CA PHE A 244 5.08 -5.97 7.39
C PHE A 244 6.60 -6.16 7.34
N VAL A 245 7.32 -5.76 8.39
CA VAL A 245 8.78 -5.89 8.42
C VAL A 245 9.19 -7.36 8.36
N ILE A 246 8.55 -8.24 9.14
CA ILE A 246 8.86 -9.68 9.12
C ILE A 246 8.58 -10.29 7.74
N HIS A 247 7.46 -9.93 7.11
CA HIS A 247 7.07 -10.46 5.80
C HIS A 247 8.05 -10.04 4.70
N TRP A 248 8.45 -8.77 4.68
CA TRP A 248 9.41 -8.30 3.68
C TRP A 248 10.83 -8.75 3.97
N ALA A 249 11.23 -8.84 5.24
CA ALA A 249 12.50 -9.46 5.63
C ALA A 249 12.60 -10.89 5.08
N PHE A 250 11.53 -11.67 5.22
CA PHE A 250 11.45 -13.02 4.67
C PHE A 250 11.56 -13.02 3.13
N LEU A 251 10.71 -12.26 2.45
CA LEU A 251 10.66 -12.25 0.97
C LEU A 251 11.94 -11.71 0.31
N ILE A 252 12.61 -10.74 0.92
CA ILE A 252 13.83 -10.12 0.39
C ILE A 252 15.08 -10.88 0.83
N SER A 253 15.01 -11.76 1.83
CA SER A 253 16.13 -12.64 2.18
C SER A 253 16.65 -13.45 0.98
N TYR A 254 15.77 -13.79 0.02
CA TYR A 254 16.17 -14.39 -1.25
C TYR A 254 17.07 -13.49 -2.11
N THR A 255 16.77 -12.18 -2.13
CA THR A 255 17.58 -11.17 -2.82
C THR A 255 19.02 -11.21 -2.30
N THR A 256 19.18 -11.43 -1.01
CA THR A 256 20.42 -11.11 -0.30
C THR A 256 21.42 -12.26 -0.28
N VAL A 257 20.94 -13.48 -0.53
CA VAL A 257 21.77 -14.65 -0.84
C VAL A 257 22.14 -14.72 -2.33
N GLY A 258 21.97 -13.61 -3.07
CA GLY A 258 22.26 -13.50 -4.51
C GLY A 258 21.15 -14.03 -5.43
N GLY A 259 20.00 -14.43 -4.88
CA GLY A 259 18.82 -14.78 -5.66
C GLY A 259 17.96 -13.56 -5.98
N VAL A 260 16.81 -13.75 -6.63
CA VAL A 260 15.72 -12.75 -6.68
C VAL A 260 14.53 -13.35 -5.94
N MET A 261 13.69 -12.52 -5.32
CA MET A 261 12.42 -12.98 -4.74
C MET A 261 11.70 -13.95 -5.70
N PRO A 262 11.42 -15.21 -5.29
CA PRO A 262 10.90 -16.21 -6.20
C PRO A 262 9.52 -15.82 -6.73
N LEU A 263 9.40 -15.60 -8.05
CA LEU A 263 8.12 -15.28 -8.68
C LEU A 263 7.03 -16.32 -8.44
N ILE A 264 7.41 -17.57 -8.13
CA ILE A 264 6.48 -18.62 -7.75
C ILE A 264 5.64 -18.20 -6.52
N LEU A 265 6.18 -17.42 -5.59
CA LEU A 265 5.47 -16.95 -4.40
C LEU A 265 4.41 -15.87 -4.67
N LEU A 266 4.34 -15.33 -5.90
CA LEU A 266 3.36 -14.29 -6.27
C LEU A 266 1.91 -14.76 -6.07
N VAL A 267 1.60 -15.98 -6.51
CA VAL A 267 0.25 -16.55 -6.41
C VAL A 267 -0.18 -16.77 -4.95
N PRO A 268 0.58 -17.49 -4.10
CA PRO A 268 0.21 -17.67 -2.70
C PRO A 268 0.15 -16.33 -1.95
N TYR A 269 1.09 -15.41 -2.20
CA TYR A 269 1.05 -14.05 -1.66
C TYR A 269 -0.27 -13.36 -2.03
N THR A 270 -0.63 -13.34 -3.32
CA THR A 270 -1.84 -12.64 -3.78
C THR A 270 -3.11 -13.25 -3.20
N ILE A 271 -3.23 -14.58 -3.17
CA ILE A 271 -4.40 -15.27 -2.59
C ILE A 271 -4.55 -14.92 -1.11
N ALA A 272 -3.46 -15.05 -0.34
CA ALA A 272 -3.48 -14.82 1.09
C ALA A 272 -3.78 -13.36 1.45
N THR A 273 -3.20 -12.41 0.71
CA THR A 273 -3.42 -10.98 0.94
C THR A 273 -4.84 -10.54 0.57
N VAL A 274 -5.44 -11.11 -0.50
CA VAL A 274 -6.86 -10.89 -0.85
C VAL A 274 -7.80 -11.47 0.22
N ALA A 275 -7.51 -12.69 0.69
CA ALA A 275 -8.27 -13.33 1.76
C ALA A 275 -8.17 -12.54 3.07
N GLY A 276 -6.95 -12.13 3.45
CA GLY A 276 -6.67 -11.29 4.61
C GLY A 276 -7.41 -9.96 4.54
N SER A 277 -7.35 -9.26 3.40
CA SER A 277 -8.04 -7.96 3.21
C SER A 277 -9.55 -8.11 3.41
N ASN A 278 -10.18 -9.15 2.84
CA ASN A 278 -11.61 -9.41 3.04
C ASN A 278 -11.96 -9.78 4.48
N PHE A 279 -11.16 -10.65 5.10
CA PHE A 279 -11.35 -11.03 6.49
C PHE A 279 -11.23 -9.83 7.43
N GLY A 280 -10.23 -8.96 7.23
CA GLY A 280 -10.07 -7.73 8.01
C GLY A 280 -11.21 -6.73 7.80
N ALA A 281 -11.76 -6.63 6.58
CA ALA A 281 -12.95 -5.82 6.32
C ALA A 281 -14.18 -6.35 7.08
N LEU A 282 -14.37 -7.68 7.14
CA LEU A 282 -15.42 -8.31 7.92
C LEU A 282 -15.26 -8.08 9.42
N LEU A 283 -14.05 -8.25 9.94
CA LEU A 283 -13.76 -8.05 11.35
C LEU A 283 -13.98 -6.59 11.77
N SER A 284 -13.53 -5.64 10.95
CA SER A 284 -13.77 -4.21 11.19
C SER A 284 -15.25 -3.84 11.15
N MET A 285 -16.06 -4.43 10.25
CA MET A 285 -17.53 -4.27 10.32
C MET A 285 -18.14 -4.85 11.60
N GLY A 286 -17.55 -5.90 12.17
CA GLY A 286 -17.90 -6.41 13.50
C GLY A 286 -17.61 -5.37 14.60
N ILE A 287 -16.40 -4.81 14.60
CA ILE A 287 -15.96 -3.77 15.54
C ILE A 287 -16.84 -2.52 15.43
N GLU A 288 -17.15 -2.07 14.21
CA GLU A 288 -18.04 -0.94 13.95
C GLU A 288 -19.42 -1.15 14.60
N ARG A 289 -20.01 -2.33 14.44
CA ARG A 289 -21.31 -2.66 15.04
C ARG A 289 -21.24 -2.72 16.56
N ALA A 290 -20.20 -3.35 17.11
CA ALA A 290 -20.01 -3.46 18.55
C ALA A 290 -19.84 -2.10 19.23
N LEU A 291 -19.08 -1.18 18.60
CA LEU A 291 -18.78 0.15 19.13
C LEU A 291 -19.71 1.25 18.60
N LYS A 292 -20.72 0.90 17.80
CA LYS A 292 -21.66 1.82 17.14
C LYS A 292 -20.95 2.95 16.35
N LEU A 293 -19.84 2.62 15.69
CA LEU A 293 -19.05 3.59 14.94
C LEU A 293 -19.79 4.03 13.67
N LYS A 294 -19.76 5.33 13.36
CA LYS A 294 -20.36 5.91 12.16
C LYS A 294 -19.31 6.62 11.30
N ALA A 295 -19.48 6.56 9.98
CA ALA A 295 -18.69 7.35 9.04
C ALA A 295 -18.96 8.86 9.22
N ASP A 296 -17.95 9.69 8.96
CA ASP A 296 -18.05 11.15 8.88
C ASP A 296 -18.66 11.84 10.13
N ALA A 297 -18.50 11.24 11.31
CA ALA A 297 -19.01 11.81 12.55
C ALA A 297 -18.41 13.20 12.84
N HIS A 298 -17.12 13.38 12.50
CA HIS A 298 -16.40 14.65 12.65
C HIS A 298 -16.97 15.79 11.78
N VAL A 299 -17.49 15.49 10.58
CA VAL A 299 -18.12 16.50 9.70
C VAL A 299 -19.44 16.98 10.29
N LYS A 300 -20.16 16.10 10.99
CA LYS A 300 -21.46 16.39 11.63
C LYS A 300 -21.32 17.07 13.01
N GLY A 301 -20.13 17.58 13.35
CA GLY A 301 -19.86 18.29 14.60
C GLY A 301 -19.89 17.41 15.86
N LYS A 302 -19.96 16.08 15.73
CA LYS A 302 -19.95 15.15 16.87
C LYS A 302 -18.60 14.46 16.94
N ASP A 303 -17.76 14.94 17.83
CA ASP A 303 -16.47 14.32 18.09
C ASP A 303 -16.64 13.19 19.13
N VAL A 304 -17.23 12.08 18.66
CA VAL A 304 -17.75 10.98 19.49
C VAL A 304 -16.66 10.31 20.35
N TYR A 305 -15.39 10.43 19.97
CA TYR A 305 -14.30 9.65 20.55
C TYR A 305 -13.26 10.47 21.33
N LYS A 306 -13.55 11.73 21.68
CA LYS A 306 -12.63 12.56 22.47
C LYS A 306 -12.25 11.92 23.82
N THR A 307 -13.12 11.10 24.38
CA THR A 307 -12.93 10.42 25.68
C THR A 307 -11.99 9.21 25.58
N VAL A 308 -11.71 8.69 24.39
CA VAL A 308 -10.86 7.52 24.19
C VAL A 308 -9.39 7.94 24.28
N THR A 309 -8.78 7.82 25.46
CA THR A 309 -7.40 8.29 25.72
C THR A 309 -6.36 7.19 25.86
N TRP A 310 -6.75 5.91 25.95
CA TRP A 310 -5.84 4.79 26.17
C TRP A 310 -4.75 4.68 25.08
N HIS A 311 -5.07 5.08 23.85
CA HIS A 311 -4.13 5.06 22.74
C HIS A 311 -2.91 5.96 22.96
N LYS A 312 -3.08 7.06 23.70
CA LYS A 312 -1.97 7.96 24.08
C LYS A 312 -1.02 7.25 25.04
N LYS A 313 -1.54 6.51 26.01
CA LYS A 313 -0.73 5.72 26.96
C LYS A 313 0.04 4.63 26.22
N LEU A 314 -0.64 3.90 25.32
CA LEU A 314 -0.02 2.87 24.49
C LEU A 314 1.12 3.45 23.62
N LEU A 315 0.90 4.62 23.01
CA LEU A 315 1.93 5.31 22.24
C LEU A 315 3.11 5.78 23.09
N TRP A 316 2.85 6.31 24.30
CA TRP A 316 3.92 6.70 25.21
C TRP A 316 4.77 5.51 25.62
N VAL A 317 4.15 4.38 25.97
CA VAL A 317 4.88 3.14 26.28
C VAL A 317 5.70 2.69 25.06
N THR A 318 5.09 2.67 23.88
CA THR A 318 5.81 2.31 22.64
C THR A 318 6.98 3.25 22.39
N ALA A 319 6.80 4.57 22.55
CA ALA A 319 7.85 5.56 22.34
C ALA A 319 9.02 5.37 23.31
N ILE A 320 8.75 5.13 24.59
CA ILE A 320 9.80 4.85 25.59
C ILE A 320 10.56 3.58 25.22
N LEU A 321 9.85 2.51 24.85
CA LEU A 321 10.47 1.25 24.42
C LEU A 321 11.30 1.43 23.15
N THR A 322 10.82 2.19 22.16
CA THR A 322 11.55 2.48 20.93
C THR A 322 12.80 3.33 21.19
N VAL A 323 12.72 4.35 22.06
CA VAL A 323 13.89 5.17 22.43
C VAL A 323 14.92 4.33 23.17
N GLY A 324 14.49 3.53 24.16
CA GLY A 324 15.37 2.59 24.83
C GLY A 324 16.01 1.61 23.85
N TYR A 325 15.22 1.09 22.91
CA TYR A 325 15.73 0.22 21.85
C TYR A 325 16.80 0.91 21.00
N VAL A 326 16.58 2.14 20.54
CA VAL A 326 17.57 2.88 19.73
C VAL A 326 18.87 3.11 20.49
N ILE A 327 18.80 3.41 21.79
CA ILE A 327 19.98 3.65 22.65
C ILE A 327 20.76 2.34 22.87
N TRP A 328 20.07 1.22 23.08
CA TRP A 328 20.67 -0.06 23.47
C TRP A 328 20.56 -1.14 22.38
N ASN A 329 20.43 -0.77 21.10
CA ASN A 329 20.08 -1.73 20.04
C ASN A 329 21.11 -2.85 19.91
N THR A 330 22.40 -2.55 19.90
CA THR A 330 23.47 -3.53 19.73
C THR A 330 23.56 -4.47 20.91
N GLN A 331 23.38 -3.96 22.14
CA GLN A 331 23.35 -4.78 23.35
C GLN A 331 22.11 -5.68 23.38
N ILE A 332 20.94 -5.16 23.01
CA ILE A 332 19.70 -5.94 22.95
C ILE A 332 19.81 -7.04 21.88
N LEU A 333 20.28 -6.69 20.68
CA LEU A 333 20.49 -7.66 19.59
C LEU A 333 21.51 -8.73 20.00
N SER A 334 22.63 -8.33 20.60
CA SER A 334 23.66 -9.25 21.11
C SER A 334 23.09 -10.19 22.19
N ALA A 335 22.30 -9.67 23.13
CA ALA A 335 21.64 -10.48 24.17
C ALA A 335 20.64 -11.50 23.59
N LEU A 336 20.08 -11.22 22.40
CA LEU A 336 19.20 -12.12 21.66
C LEU A 336 19.95 -13.06 20.69
N GLY A 337 21.29 -12.96 20.62
CA GLY A 337 22.09 -13.72 19.65
C GLY A 337 21.90 -13.28 18.20
N ILE A 338 21.43 -12.05 17.97
CA ILE A 338 21.21 -11.48 16.64
C ILE A 338 22.39 -10.57 16.29
N VAL A 339 23.01 -10.81 15.14
CA VAL A 339 24.11 -9.98 14.64
C VAL A 339 23.55 -8.65 14.12
N ALA A 340 24.13 -7.56 14.57
CA ALA A 340 23.81 -6.23 14.14
C ALA A 340 24.42 -5.98 12.74
N ASN A 341 23.68 -6.24 11.66
CA ASN A 341 24.16 -6.03 10.29
C ASN A 341 24.40 -4.54 9.97
N ASP A 342 25.21 -4.23 8.95
CA ASP A 342 25.46 -2.86 8.51
C ASP A 342 24.26 -2.28 7.76
N ILE A 343 23.67 -1.19 8.28
CA ILE A 343 22.50 -0.55 7.65
C ILE A 343 22.98 0.34 6.50
N VAL A 344 22.41 0.13 5.31
CA VAL A 344 22.74 0.92 4.12
C VAL A 344 21.83 2.13 4.07
N LEU A 345 22.43 3.31 4.20
CA LEU A 345 21.70 4.55 4.11
C LEU A 345 21.55 5.02 2.67
N PRO A 346 20.35 5.51 2.31
CA PRO A 346 20.11 5.91 0.95
C PRO A 346 20.63 7.32 0.61
N VAL A 347 21.61 7.91 1.31
CA VAL A 347 22.02 9.30 1.03
C VAL A 347 23.53 9.49 1.11
N PRO A 348 24.18 10.10 0.08
CA PRO A 348 25.60 10.46 0.12
C PRO A 348 25.95 11.44 1.25
N LEU A 349 24.97 12.20 1.76
CA LEU A 349 25.10 13.17 2.85
C LEU A 349 25.63 12.58 4.17
N ILE A 350 25.70 11.26 4.29
CA ILE A 350 26.12 10.58 5.51
C ILE A 350 27.60 10.19 5.53
N GLN A 351 28.35 10.42 4.43
CA GLN A 351 29.82 10.29 4.46
C GLN A 351 30.48 11.21 5.52
N TRP A 352 29.73 12.18 6.05
CA TRP A 352 30.14 13.09 7.12
C TRP A 352 29.78 12.63 8.54
N LEU A 353 28.98 11.57 8.71
CA LEU A 353 28.69 11.00 10.02
C LEU A 353 29.81 10.05 10.44
N SER A 354 30.15 10.04 11.73
CA SER A 354 31.00 8.99 12.29
C SER A 354 30.32 7.62 12.15
N GLU A 355 31.11 6.55 12.05
CA GLU A 355 30.61 5.17 11.93
C GLU A 355 29.58 4.84 13.04
N ASP A 356 29.82 5.34 14.26
CA ASP A 356 28.92 5.18 15.42
C ASP A 356 27.54 5.83 15.23
N LEU A 357 27.43 6.86 14.37
CA LEU A 357 26.18 7.59 14.12
C LEU A 357 25.42 7.08 12.89
N VAL A 358 26.07 6.32 12.00
CA VAL A 358 25.44 5.78 10.78
C VAL A 358 24.23 4.92 11.13
N ARG A 359 24.40 3.93 12.03
CA ARG A 359 23.31 3.02 12.38
C ARG A 359 22.12 3.73 13.06
N PRO A 360 22.30 4.56 14.12
CA PRO A 360 21.20 5.33 14.70
C PRO A 360 20.50 6.24 13.69
N ALA A 361 21.24 6.91 12.80
CA ALA A 361 20.68 7.75 11.76
C ALA A 361 19.83 6.94 10.76
N ALA A 362 20.29 5.75 10.38
CA ALA A 362 19.56 4.85 9.49
C ALA A 362 18.27 4.32 10.09
N LEU A 363 18.31 3.93 11.36
CA LEU A 363 17.11 3.57 12.10
C LEU A 363 16.15 4.77 12.14
N ALA A 364 16.61 5.96 12.51
CA ALA A 364 15.77 7.15 12.57
C ALA A 364 15.12 7.49 11.21
N ILE A 365 15.88 7.39 10.11
CA ILE A 365 15.37 7.57 8.74
C ILE A 365 14.32 6.49 8.41
N GLY A 366 14.57 5.22 8.75
CA GLY A 366 13.60 4.15 8.60
C GLY A 366 12.30 4.44 9.36
N GLY A 367 12.39 4.83 10.62
CA GLY A 367 11.25 5.26 11.43
C GLY A 367 10.48 6.42 10.81
N LEU A 368 11.18 7.43 10.28
CA LEU A 368 10.59 8.55 9.56
C LEU A 368 9.88 8.11 8.28
N LEU A 369 10.46 7.20 7.49
CA LEU A 369 9.82 6.64 6.30
C LEU A 369 8.56 5.86 6.66
N PHE A 370 8.57 5.06 7.73
CA PHE A 370 7.37 4.39 8.23
C PHE A 370 6.29 5.37 8.71
N PHE A 371 6.70 6.48 9.33
CA PHE A 371 5.78 7.58 9.65
C PHE A 371 5.17 8.19 8.40
N LEU A 372 6.00 8.63 7.45
CA LEU A 372 5.56 9.32 6.24
C LEU A 372 4.71 8.41 5.35
N VAL A 373 5.05 7.12 5.21
CA VAL A 373 4.30 6.21 4.34
C VAL A 373 2.92 5.96 4.89
N ASN A 374 2.80 5.75 6.20
CA ASN A 374 1.51 5.55 6.86
C ASN A 374 0.67 6.82 6.88
N MET A 375 1.33 7.97 7.05
CA MET A 375 0.71 9.28 7.00
C MET A 375 0.13 9.56 5.60
N THR A 376 0.98 9.54 4.58
CA THR A 376 0.58 9.79 3.19
C THR A 376 -0.43 8.76 2.72
N HIS A 377 -0.23 7.48 3.03
CA HIS A 377 -1.20 6.41 2.72
C HIS A 377 -2.57 6.69 3.33
N THR A 378 -2.64 7.08 4.61
CA THR A 378 -3.92 7.34 5.29
C THR A 378 -4.63 8.55 4.70
N LEU A 379 -3.91 9.65 4.43
CA LEU A 379 -4.45 10.82 3.72
C LEU A 379 -4.96 10.42 2.34
N SER A 380 -4.17 9.65 1.60
CA SER A 380 -4.52 9.15 0.27
C SER A 380 -5.74 8.23 0.36
N SER A 381 -5.81 7.28 1.27
CA SER A 381 -6.98 6.39 1.41
C SER A 381 -8.25 7.19 1.75
N ARG A 382 -8.17 8.16 2.66
CA ARG A 382 -9.30 9.02 3.01
C ARG A 382 -9.73 9.89 1.83
N ALA A 383 -8.80 10.56 1.16
CA ALA A 383 -9.07 11.27 -0.09
C ALA A 383 -9.73 10.36 -1.13
N GLY A 384 -9.27 9.11 -1.25
CA GLY A 384 -9.80 8.03 -2.11
C GLY A 384 -11.31 7.82 -1.95
N ASN A 385 -11.78 7.97 -0.72
CA ASN A 385 -13.17 7.81 -0.32
C ASN A 385 -13.95 9.13 -0.37
N ARG A 386 -13.41 10.19 -0.97
CA ARG A 386 -14.04 11.49 -1.18
C ARG A 386 -14.17 11.77 -2.68
N ASN A 387 -15.17 12.53 -3.06
CA ASN A 387 -15.37 12.94 -4.47
C ASN A 387 -14.72 14.31 -4.73
N HIS A 388 -13.41 14.45 -4.44
CA HIS A 388 -12.68 15.72 -4.64
C HIS A 388 -11.34 15.50 -5.37
N ALA A 389 -11.31 15.75 -6.68
CA ALA A 389 -10.15 15.51 -7.56
C ALA A 389 -8.85 16.15 -7.04
N GLY A 390 -8.90 17.42 -6.61
CA GLY A 390 -7.74 18.11 -6.05
C GLY A 390 -7.18 17.46 -4.78
N TYR A 391 -8.05 16.82 -3.97
CA TYR A 391 -7.60 16.16 -2.74
C TYR A 391 -6.89 14.85 -3.06
N HIS A 392 -7.36 14.13 -4.09
CA HIS A 392 -6.67 12.95 -4.62
C HIS A 392 -5.30 13.29 -5.18
N ALA A 393 -5.19 14.34 -6.01
CA ALA A 393 -3.94 14.72 -6.65
C ALA A 393 -2.88 15.13 -5.61
N VAL A 394 -3.26 16.03 -4.68
CA VAL A 394 -2.36 16.55 -3.64
C VAL A 394 -1.86 15.46 -2.70
N THR A 395 -2.68 14.47 -2.37
CA THR A 395 -2.26 13.36 -1.49
C THR A 395 -1.53 12.24 -2.22
N CYS A 396 -1.67 12.12 -3.54
CA CYS A 396 -1.07 11.04 -4.31
C CYS A 396 0.43 11.26 -4.57
N ILE A 397 0.83 12.47 -4.93
CA ILE A 397 2.24 12.79 -5.24
C ILE A 397 3.16 12.46 -4.05
N PRO A 398 2.95 13.01 -2.83
CA PRO A 398 3.79 12.66 -1.68
C PRO A 398 3.68 11.17 -1.33
N HIS A 399 2.51 10.55 -1.55
CA HIS A 399 2.37 9.12 -1.31
C HIS A 399 3.23 8.29 -2.27
N GLY A 400 3.23 8.58 -3.57
CA GLY A 400 4.07 7.92 -4.57
C GLY A 400 5.56 8.05 -4.26
N ILE A 401 6.01 9.25 -3.89
CA ILE A 401 7.40 9.50 -3.49
C ILE A 401 7.78 8.64 -2.30
N VAL A 402 7.05 8.79 -1.20
CA VAL A 402 7.37 8.12 0.07
C VAL A 402 7.25 6.62 -0.04
N HIS A 403 6.26 6.12 -0.78
CA HIS A 403 6.07 4.69 -1.00
C HIS A 403 7.20 4.08 -1.82
N PHE A 404 7.68 4.77 -2.87
CA PHE A 404 8.86 4.35 -3.62
C PHE A 404 10.10 4.35 -2.71
N SER A 405 10.33 5.45 -1.98
CA SER A 405 11.45 5.55 -1.03
C SER A 405 11.41 4.48 0.06
N MET A 406 10.24 4.16 0.59
CA MET A 406 10.07 3.09 1.57
C MET A 406 10.33 1.71 0.96
N GLY A 407 9.84 1.43 -0.24
CA GLY A 407 10.13 0.18 -0.95
C GLY A 407 11.63 -0.02 -1.18
N THR A 408 12.32 1.03 -1.65
CA THR A 408 13.78 0.99 -1.79
C THR A 408 14.49 0.84 -0.46
N PHE A 409 14.09 1.61 0.56
CA PHE A 409 14.69 1.49 1.89
C PHE A 409 14.53 0.07 2.44
N VAL A 410 13.36 -0.54 2.28
CA VAL A 410 13.11 -1.93 2.69
C VAL A 410 13.97 -2.89 1.88
N ILE A 411 14.19 -2.69 0.59
CA ILE A 411 15.08 -3.58 -0.20
C ILE A 411 16.53 -3.46 0.23
N LEU A 412 17.01 -2.23 0.47
CA LEU A 412 18.36 -1.98 0.98
C LEU A 412 18.54 -2.53 2.40
N ASN A 413 17.44 -2.59 3.17
CA ASN A 413 17.47 -2.83 4.60
C ASN A 413 16.43 -3.88 5.03
N ALA A 414 16.24 -4.96 4.28
CA ALA A 414 15.22 -5.94 4.64
C ALA A 414 15.63 -6.83 5.81
N HIS A 415 16.92 -6.96 6.12
CA HIS A 415 17.44 -7.80 7.20
C HIS A 415 17.21 -7.27 8.60
N PHE A 416 16.64 -6.08 8.68
CA PHE A 416 16.67 -5.26 9.85
C PHE A 416 15.36 -5.46 10.62
N VAL A 417 15.26 -6.60 11.32
CA VAL A 417 14.24 -6.82 12.35
C VAL A 417 14.35 -5.77 13.47
N ASP A 418 15.49 -5.12 13.58
CA ASP A 418 15.72 -3.94 14.42
C ASP A 418 14.97 -2.67 13.96
N LEU A 419 14.43 -2.64 12.74
CA LEU A 419 13.50 -1.59 12.33
C LEU A 419 12.14 -1.73 13.01
N ILE A 420 11.78 -2.89 13.56
CA ILE A 420 10.44 -3.16 14.09
C ILE A 420 10.00 -2.09 15.10
N PRO A 421 10.76 -1.74 16.15
CA PRO A 421 10.31 -0.75 17.14
C PRO A 421 10.07 0.64 16.54
N LEU A 422 10.87 1.04 15.55
CA LEU A 422 10.73 2.34 14.89
C LEU A 422 9.62 2.32 13.84
N ALA A 423 9.44 1.22 13.13
CA ALA A 423 8.36 1.00 12.18
C ALA A 423 7.00 0.98 12.91
N MET A 424 6.93 0.36 14.08
CA MET A 424 5.76 0.37 14.96
C MET A 424 5.40 1.80 15.37
N LEU A 425 6.34 2.52 15.99
CA LEU A 425 6.12 3.88 16.47
C LEU A 425 5.78 4.83 15.31
N GLY A 426 6.59 4.80 14.26
CA GLY A 426 6.42 5.62 13.06
C GLY A 426 5.05 5.41 12.43
N ALA A 427 4.66 4.16 12.17
CA ALA A 427 3.35 3.87 11.59
C ALA A 427 2.18 4.33 12.46
N ALA A 428 2.22 4.06 13.76
CA ALA A 428 1.14 4.44 14.67
C ALA A 428 0.99 5.97 14.76
N LEU A 429 2.10 6.71 14.86
CA LEU A 429 2.11 8.17 14.85
C LEU A 429 1.64 8.74 13.50
N GLY A 430 2.13 8.17 12.40
CA GLY A 430 1.79 8.61 11.04
C GLY A 430 0.31 8.47 10.74
N GLN A 431 -0.30 7.35 11.12
CA GLN A 431 -1.74 7.13 10.95
C GLN A 431 -2.59 8.09 11.78
N LEU A 432 -2.23 8.32 13.05
CA LEU A 432 -2.93 9.28 13.89
C LEU A 432 -2.84 10.71 13.37
N TRP A 433 -1.64 11.14 13.01
CA TRP A 433 -1.43 12.49 12.48
C TRP A 433 -2.21 12.68 11.18
N ALA A 434 -2.17 11.70 10.27
CA ALA A 434 -2.92 11.76 9.03
C ALA A 434 -4.43 11.74 9.25
N GLN A 435 -4.93 10.97 10.22
CA GLN A 435 -6.35 10.99 10.57
C GLN A 435 -6.78 12.40 11.02
N GLU A 436 -6.01 13.04 11.90
CA GLU A 436 -6.28 14.39 12.39
C GLU A 436 -6.19 15.44 11.28
N LEU A 437 -5.14 15.40 10.47
CA LEU A 437 -5.00 16.31 9.33
C LEU A 437 -6.16 16.11 8.33
N SER A 438 -6.49 14.87 8.00
CA SER A 438 -7.58 14.55 7.06
C SER A 438 -8.91 15.10 7.56
N LYS A 439 -9.22 15.00 8.87
CA LYS A 439 -10.44 15.59 9.45
C LYS A 439 -10.51 17.10 9.23
N ARG A 440 -9.39 17.82 9.37
CA ARG A 440 -9.31 19.27 9.15
C ARG A 440 -9.53 19.61 7.68
N VAL A 441 -8.86 18.88 6.78
CA VAL A 441 -9.02 19.04 5.32
C VAL A 441 -10.45 18.74 4.88
N GLU A 442 -11.03 17.64 5.35
CA GLU A 442 -12.41 17.25 5.01
C GLU A 442 -13.44 18.24 5.53
N LYS A 443 -13.25 18.78 6.74
CA LYS A 443 -14.08 19.84 7.28
C LYS A 443 -13.99 21.12 6.44
N TYR A 444 -12.78 21.51 6.05
CA TYR A 444 -12.55 22.68 5.18
C TYR A 444 -13.19 22.51 3.81
N LEU A 445 -13.05 21.33 3.20
CA LEU A 445 -13.62 21.00 1.89
C LEU A 445 -15.10 20.61 1.94
N THR A 446 -15.72 20.54 3.13
CA THR A 446 -17.06 19.97 3.34
C THR A 446 -17.26 18.59 2.71
N SER A 447 -16.19 17.79 2.67
CA SER A 447 -16.14 16.55 1.90
C SER A 447 -16.57 15.35 2.74
N VAL A 448 -17.61 14.64 2.30
CA VAL A 448 -18.13 13.42 2.96
C VAL A 448 -17.91 12.17 2.10
N MET A 449 -18.04 10.99 2.69
CA MET A 449 -17.77 9.70 2.03
C MET A 449 -18.82 9.32 0.98
N ASP A 450 -20.07 9.62 1.30
CA ASP A 450 -21.23 9.45 0.42
C ASP A 450 -21.75 10.83 0.07
N VAL A 451 -21.09 11.52 -0.86
CA VAL A 451 -21.67 12.74 -1.42
C VAL A 451 -22.74 12.29 -2.42
N PRO A 452 -24.03 12.66 -2.27
CA PRO A 452 -24.95 12.58 -3.40
C PRO A 452 -24.33 13.39 -4.56
N PRO A 453 -24.52 12.99 -5.83
CA PRO A 453 -23.90 13.68 -6.96
C PRO A 453 -24.12 15.19 -6.83
N GLU A 454 -23.06 16.00 -7.02
CA GLU A 454 -23.13 17.46 -6.88
C GLU A 454 -24.44 17.96 -7.50
N PRO A 455 -25.26 18.73 -6.75
CA PRO A 455 -26.44 19.34 -7.33
C PRO A 455 -25.95 20.08 -8.58
N LYS A 456 -26.59 19.82 -9.73
CA LYS A 456 -26.26 20.54 -10.96
C LYS A 456 -26.28 22.02 -10.60
N LYS A 457 -25.15 22.72 -10.75
CA LYS A 457 -25.18 24.19 -10.76
C LYS A 457 -26.23 24.55 -11.80
N ALA A 458 -27.32 25.14 -11.33
CA ALA A 458 -28.47 25.50 -12.14
C ALA A 458 -28.08 26.55 -13.18
#